data_AF-A0A537GB75-F1
#
_entry.id   AF-A0A537GB75-F1
#
_cell.length_a   1.000
_cell.length_b   1.000
_cell.length_c   1.000
_cell.angle_alpha   90.00
_cell.angle_beta   90.00
_cell.angle_gamma   90.00
#
_symmetry.space_group_name_H-M   'P 1'
#
loop_
_entity.id
_entity.type
_entity.pdbx_description
1 polymer ?
#
loop_
_entity_poly.entity_id
_entity_poly.type
_entity_poly.pdbx_seq_one_letter_code
_entity_poly.pdbx_strand_id
1 'polypeptide(L)'
;MISRFFSWTVLPNYAIALFCVDEGEGSLGIETLRNRVDVVTRISKDEDLQWAWLILFSRKNIQPSIVSFVSRYDKRELGLAVASTTVKQIVLSNNQIGKSIEKHLRLSRALGEEKSGKTD
;
A
#
# COMPACT_ATOMS: atom_id res chain seq x y z
N MET A 1 -9.77 8.64 -16.21
CA MET A 1 -8.98 9.75 -15.65
C MET A 1 -8.22 9.23 -14.44
N ILE A 2 -7.03 8.70 -14.68
CA ILE A 2 -6.09 8.16 -13.69
C ILE A 2 -5.04 9.26 -13.52
N SER A 3 -5.23 10.15 -12.55
CA SER A 3 -4.59 10.02 -11.24
C SER A 3 -3.05 9.96 -11.31
N ARG A 4 -2.48 10.67 -12.30
CA ARG A 4 -1.16 11.32 -12.18
C ARG A 4 -1.19 12.34 -11.02
N PHE A 5 -1.38 11.87 -9.78
CA PHE A 5 -1.01 12.63 -8.57
C PHE A 5 0.52 12.65 -8.42
N PHE A 6 1.23 12.84 -9.54
CA PHE A 6 2.60 13.30 -9.54
C PHE A 6 2.59 14.78 -9.19
N SER A 7 3.71 15.23 -8.62
CA SER A 7 4.33 16.54 -8.82
C SER A 7 4.19 17.64 -7.76
N TRP A 8 3.19 17.68 -6.87
CA TRP A 8 2.97 18.94 -6.12
C TRP A 8 3.55 19.06 -4.70
N THR A 9 4.12 18.04 -4.07
CA THR A 9 4.78 18.27 -2.77
C THR A 9 6.19 17.69 -2.72
N VAL A 10 7.13 18.46 -3.28
CA VAL A 10 8.50 18.61 -2.76
C VAL A 10 9.50 17.48 -3.11
N LEU A 11 10.11 17.50 -4.31
CA LEU A 11 11.59 17.45 -4.54
C LEU A 11 11.97 17.14 -6.02
N PRO A 12 13.08 17.73 -6.52
CA PRO A 12 13.61 17.55 -7.87
C PRO A 12 14.32 16.19 -8.02
N ASN A 13 14.24 15.58 -9.21
CA ASN A 13 15.01 14.41 -9.68
C ASN A 13 14.78 13.02 -9.03
N TYR A 14 13.71 12.78 -8.26
CA TYR A 14 13.42 11.41 -7.79
C TYR A 14 12.08 10.92 -8.35
N ALA A 15 12.13 9.92 -9.24
CA ALA A 15 10.96 9.27 -9.80
C ALA A 15 10.36 8.30 -8.77
N ILE A 16 9.17 8.63 -8.26
CA ILE A 16 8.42 7.83 -7.27
C ILE A 16 7.01 7.59 -7.78
N ALA A 17 6.37 6.48 -7.39
CA ALA A 17 5.01 6.19 -7.81
C ALA A 17 4.13 5.58 -6.71
N LEU A 18 2.82 5.80 -6.82
CA LEU A 18 1.80 5.16 -6.00
C LEU A 18 0.90 4.31 -6.91
N PHE A 19 0.86 3.01 -6.64
CA PHE A 19 0.00 2.04 -7.28
C PHE A 19 -1.14 1.66 -6.33
N CYS A 20 -2.37 1.90 -6.76
CA CYS A 20 -3.57 1.51 -6.03
C CYS A 20 -4.34 0.48 -6.85
N VAL A 21 -4.69 -0.63 -6.23
CA VAL A 21 -5.48 -1.70 -6.86
C VAL A 21 -6.69 -1.98 -6.00
N ASP A 22 -7.89 -1.86 -6.57
CA ASP A 22 -9.12 -2.36 -5.95
C ASP A 22 -9.37 -3.78 -6.46
N GLU A 23 -9.27 -4.76 -5.57
CA GLU A 23 -9.55 -6.18 -5.90
C GLU A 23 -11.05 -6.50 -5.81
N GLY A 24 -11.89 -5.51 -5.45
CA GLY A 24 -13.35 -5.63 -5.50
C GLY A 24 -13.90 -6.73 -4.60
N GLU A 25 -14.78 -7.57 -5.16
CA GLU A 25 -15.31 -8.76 -4.48
C GLU A 25 -14.43 -10.02 -4.65
N GLY A 26 -13.37 -9.93 -5.44
CA GLY A 26 -12.40 -11.02 -5.61
C GLY A 26 -11.77 -11.42 -4.28
N SER A 27 -11.43 -12.70 -4.12
CA SER A 27 -10.63 -13.12 -2.97
C SER A 27 -9.21 -12.60 -3.16
N LEU A 28 -8.79 -11.62 -2.36
CA LEU A 28 -7.39 -11.26 -2.24
C LEU A 28 -6.61 -12.50 -1.77
N GLY A 29 -5.82 -13.07 -2.68
CA GLY A 29 -4.97 -14.23 -2.43
C GLY A 29 -3.49 -13.85 -2.42
N ILE A 30 -2.65 -14.71 -1.83
CA ILE A 30 -1.19 -14.51 -1.84
C ILE A 30 -0.63 -14.48 -3.25
N GLU A 31 -1.10 -15.35 -4.14
CA GLU A 31 -0.62 -15.40 -5.53
C GLU A 31 -0.96 -14.11 -6.27
N THR A 32 -2.18 -13.59 -6.11
CA THR A 32 -2.57 -12.28 -6.65
C THR A 32 -1.65 -11.19 -6.13
N LEU A 33 -1.41 -11.16 -4.81
CA LEU A 33 -0.52 -10.17 -4.19
C LEU A 33 0.91 -10.25 -4.73
N ARG A 34 1.46 -11.46 -4.87
CA ARG A 34 2.79 -11.67 -5.47
C ARG A 34 2.84 -11.19 -6.92
N ASN A 35 1.82 -11.54 -7.72
CA ASN A 35 1.73 -11.09 -9.11
C ASN A 35 1.68 -9.57 -9.22
N ARG A 36 0.92 -8.89 -8.33
CA ARG A 36 0.89 -7.41 -8.29
C ARG A 36 2.24 -6.83 -7.91
N VAL A 37 2.91 -7.40 -6.91
CA VAL A 37 4.26 -6.99 -6.50
C VAL A 37 5.25 -7.15 -7.65
N ASP A 38 5.21 -8.27 -8.38
CA ASP A 38 6.11 -8.51 -9.52
C ASP A 38 5.85 -7.53 -10.66
N VAL A 39 4.59 -7.25 -10.98
CA VAL A 39 4.23 -6.26 -12.00
C VAL A 39 4.73 -4.87 -11.62
N VAL A 40 4.48 -4.43 -10.39
CA VAL A 40 4.96 -3.14 -9.92
C VAL A 40 6.48 -3.08 -9.90
N THR A 41 7.15 -4.16 -9.48
CA THR A 41 8.62 -4.22 -9.48
C THR A 41 9.18 -4.10 -10.90
N ARG A 42 8.53 -4.69 -11.91
CA ARG A 42 8.94 -4.54 -13.32
C ARG A 42 8.75 -3.09 -13.79
N ILE A 43 7.56 -2.52 -13.58
CA ILE A 43 7.28 -1.12 -13.95
C ILE A 43 8.26 -0.17 -13.26
N SER A 44 8.55 -0.39 -11.98
CA SER A 44 9.53 0.40 -11.23
C SER A 44 10.93 0.35 -11.84
N LYS A 45 11.34 -0.78 -12.40
CA LYS A 45 12.63 -0.90 -13.08
C LYS A 45 12.62 -0.23 -14.46
N ASP A 46 11.56 -0.45 -15.22
CA ASP A 46 11.44 0.07 -16.59
C ASP A 46 11.37 1.61 -16.61
N GLU A 47 10.74 2.20 -15.60
CA GLU A 47 10.57 3.65 -15.43
C GLU A 47 11.64 4.29 -14.52
N ASP A 48 12.68 3.52 -14.13
CA ASP A 48 13.77 3.94 -13.22
C ASP A 48 13.26 4.63 -11.93
N LEU A 49 12.21 4.05 -11.34
CA LEU A 49 11.64 4.52 -10.09
C LEU A 49 12.55 4.18 -8.93
N GLN A 50 12.87 5.21 -8.14
CA GLN A 50 13.70 5.09 -6.94
C GLN A 50 12.99 4.29 -5.85
N TRP A 51 11.68 4.48 -5.76
CA TRP A 51 10.81 3.62 -4.98
C TRP A 51 9.33 3.84 -5.31
N ALA A 52 8.50 2.90 -4.91
CA ALA A 52 7.05 2.98 -5.09
C ALA A 52 6.28 2.55 -3.84
N TRP A 53 5.01 2.92 -3.80
CA TRP A 53 4.01 2.35 -2.91
C TRP A 53 3.04 1.49 -3.70
N LEU A 54 2.68 0.33 -3.17
CA LEU A 54 1.59 -0.51 -3.68
C LEU A 54 0.56 -0.72 -2.57
N ILE A 55 -0.68 -0.32 -2.85
CA ILE A 55 -1.81 -0.43 -1.93
C ILE A 55 -2.89 -1.27 -2.59
N LEU A 56 -3.25 -2.38 -1.95
CA LEU A 56 -4.35 -3.24 -2.38
C LEU A 56 -5.54 -3.03 -1.46
N PHE A 57 -6.68 -2.68 -2.04
CA PHE A 57 -7.95 -2.57 -1.35
C PHE A 57 -8.75 -3.85 -1.54
N SER A 58 -9.26 -4.38 -0.44
CA SER A 58 -10.14 -5.55 -0.40
C SER A 58 -11.42 -5.20 0.33
N ARG A 59 -12.56 -5.71 -0.16
CA ARG A 59 -13.84 -5.64 0.56
C ARG A 59 -14.06 -6.82 1.51
N LYS A 60 -13.04 -7.66 1.70
CA LYS A 60 -13.07 -8.84 2.57
C LYS A 60 -12.03 -8.73 3.68
N ASN A 61 -12.13 -9.62 4.66
CA ASN A 61 -11.14 -9.72 5.72
C ASN A 61 -9.76 -10.08 5.16
N ILE A 62 -8.70 -9.54 5.78
CA ILE A 62 -7.32 -9.80 5.37
C ILE A 62 -6.91 -11.15 5.96
N GLN A 63 -6.57 -12.11 5.10
CA GLN A 63 -6.15 -13.43 5.55
C GLN A 63 -4.82 -13.35 6.33
N PRO A 64 -4.62 -14.15 7.39
CA PRO A 64 -3.37 -14.14 8.18
C PRO A 64 -2.12 -14.38 7.34
N SER A 65 -2.26 -15.17 6.27
CA SER A 65 -1.20 -15.49 5.32
C SER A 65 -0.75 -14.25 4.53
N ILE A 66 -1.68 -13.35 4.19
CA ILE A 66 -1.44 -12.05 3.57
C ILE A 66 -0.80 -11.11 4.58
N VAL A 67 -1.30 -11.09 5.82
CA VAL A 67 -0.68 -10.29 6.90
C VAL A 67 0.79 -10.66 7.04
N SER A 68 1.08 -11.96 7.16
CA SER A 68 2.44 -12.47 7.29
C SER A 68 3.33 -12.10 6.09
N PHE A 69 2.80 -12.23 4.87
CA PHE A 69 3.53 -11.85 3.66
C PHE A 69 3.88 -10.37 3.65
N VAL A 70 2.89 -9.51 3.91
CA VAL A 70 3.07 -8.06 3.90
C VAL A 70 4.04 -7.62 4.99
N SER A 71 3.87 -8.09 6.22
CA SER A 71 4.73 -7.72 7.35
C SER A 71 6.18 -8.20 7.19
N ARG A 72 6.41 -9.32 6.50
CA ARG A 72 7.76 -9.83 6.19
C ARG A 72 8.38 -9.19 4.95
N TYR A 73 7.63 -8.38 4.21
CA TYR A 73 8.14 -7.71 3.04
C TYR A 73 9.15 -6.61 3.44
N ASP A 74 10.40 -6.77 3.01
CA ASP A 74 11.52 -5.91 3.43
C ASP A 74 12.29 -5.26 2.27
N LYS A 75 11.81 -5.38 1.02
CA LYS A 75 12.50 -4.74 -0.11
C LYS A 75 12.48 -3.23 0.06
N ARG A 76 13.65 -2.59 -0.09
CA ARG A 76 13.79 -1.14 0.15
C ARG A 76 13.12 -0.27 -0.90
N GLU A 77 12.83 -0.82 -2.07
CA GLU A 77 12.28 -0.11 -3.24
C GLU A 77 10.75 -0.08 -3.32
N LEU A 78 10.04 -0.84 -2.48
CA LEU A 78 8.58 -0.94 -2.53
C LEU A 78 7.95 -0.94 -1.14
N GLY A 79 7.11 0.03 -0.82
CA GLY A 79 6.21 -0.07 0.34
C GLY A 79 4.94 -0.81 -0.04
N LEU A 80 4.56 -1.83 0.72
CA LEU A 80 3.37 -2.62 0.49
C LEU A 80 2.33 -2.34 1.57
N ALA A 81 1.08 -2.15 1.15
CA ALA A 81 -0.05 -2.05 2.04
C ALA A 81 -1.22 -2.89 1.53
N VAL A 82 -1.94 -3.50 2.45
CA VAL A 82 -3.23 -4.13 2.19
C VAL A 82 -4.24 -3.51 3.15
N ALA A 83 -5.32 -2.98 2.59
CA ALA A 83 -6.39 -2.35 3.35
C ALA A 83 -7.71 -3.09 3.09
N SER A 84 -8.41 -3.44 4.17
CA SER A 84 -9.78 -3.90 4.10
C SER A 84 -10.72 -2.75 4.40
N THR A 85 -11.61 -2.45 3.45
CA THR A 85 -12.66 -1.43 3.63
C THR A 85 -13.79 -1.92 4.54
N THR A 86 -14.02 -3.24 4.60
CA THR A 86 -15.10 -3.84 5.39
C THR A 86 -14.73 -3.98 6.86
N VAL A 87 -13.54 -4.48 7.16
CA VAL A 87 -13.09 -4.69 8.55
C VAL A 87 -12.26 -3.53 9.07
N LYS A 88 -12.10 -2.46 8.26
CA LYS A 88 -11.28 -1.28 8.56
C LYS A 88 -9.86 -1.62 9.02
N GLN A 89 -9.31 -2.71 8.49
CA GLN A 89 -7.98 -3.18 8.86
C GLN A 89 -6.95 -2.75 7.82
N ILE A 90 -5.80 -2.26 8.26
CA ILE A 90 -4.65 -1.95 7.39
C ILE A 90 -3.46 -2.79 7.84
N VAL A 91 -2.77 -3.39 6.88
CA VAL A 91 -1.49 -4.05 7.10
C VAL A 91 -0.45 -3.41 6.20
N LEU A 92 0.70 -3.08 6.80
CA LEU A 92 1.80 -2.38 6.14
C LEU A 92 3.05 -3.26 6.16
N SER A 93 3.90 -3.11 5.15
CA SER A 93 5.24 -3.70 5.16
C SER A 93 6.13 -3.03 6.20
N ASN A 94 7.02 -3.81 6.79
CA ASN A 94 7.86 -3.35 7.91
C ASN A 94 9.07 -2.49 7.47
N ASN A 95 9.24 -2.30 6.17
CA ASN A 95 10.26 -1.41 5.61
C ASN A 95 9.90 0.08 5.77
N GLN A 96 10.90 0.94 5.59
CA GLN A 96 10.75 2.39 5.76
C GLN A 96 9.66 2.99 4.86
N ILE A 97 9.55 2.50 3.62
CA ILE A 97 8.58 2.98 2.62
C ILE A 97 7.16 2.52 2.96
N GLY A 98 7.00 1.30 3.47
CA GLY A 98 5.71 0.81 3.99
C GLY A 98 5.24 1.61 5.20
N LYS A 99 6.14 1.92 6.13
CA LYS A 99 5.83 2.78 7.29
C LYS A 99 5.49 4.22 6.90
N SER A 100 6.03 4.74 5.79
CA SER A 100 5.69 6.08 5.33
C SER A 100 4.27 6.18 4.75
N ILE A 101 3.67 5.04 4.33
CA ILE A 101 2.29 4.98 3.85
C ILE A 101 1.32 5.55 4.89
N GLU A 102 1.45 5.12 6.15
CA GLU A 102 0.59 5.60 7.23
C GLU A 102 0.72 7.12 7.44
N LYS A 103 1.96 7.61 7.43
CA LYS A 103 2.28 9.02 7.67
C LYS A 103 1.80 9.93 6.54
N HIS A 104 1.96 9.51 5.30
CA HIS A 104 1.69 10.36 4.13
C HIS A 104 0.24 10.23 3.64
N LEU A 105 -0.33 9.03 3.66
CA LEU A 105 -1.64 8.77 3.05
C LEU A 105 -2.80 8.81 4.04
N ARG A 106 -2.52 8.86 5.36
CA ARG A 106 -3.54 8.93 6.43
C ARG A 106 -4.68 7.91 6.23
N LEU A 107 -4.35 6.71 5.76
CA LEU A 107 -5.32 5.71 5.34
C LEU A 107 -6.28 5.30 6.47
N SER A 108 -5.84 5.32 7.72
CA SER A 108 -6.70 5.11 8.90
C SER A 108 -7.84 6.12 8.98
N ARG A 109 -7.55 7.40 8.66
CA ARG A 109 -8.56 8.46 8.60
C ARG A 109 -9.52 8.26 7.42
N ALA A 110 -9.03 7.76 6.29
CA ALA A 110 -9.85 7.47 5.11
C ALA A 110 -10.75 6.23 5.29
N LEU A 111 -10.34 5.27 6.12
CA LEU A 111 -11.12 4.07 6.48
C LEU A 111 -12.05 4.30 7.67
N GLY A 112 -12.09 5.53 8.22
CA GLY A 112 -12.99 5.90 9.30
C GLY A 112 -12.64 5.25 10.64
N GLU A 113 -11.36 5.00 10.90
CA GLU A 113 -10.87 4.91 12.27
C GLU A 113 -10.77 6.33 12.83
N GLU A 114 -11.84 6.80 13.46
CA GLU A 114 -11.67 7.78 14.51
C GLU A 114 -10.83 7.10 15.59
N LYS A 115 -9.63 7.64 15.85
CA LYS A 115 -8.95 7.34 17.10
C LYS A 115 -9.91 7.75 18.22
N SER A 116 -10.61 6.77 18.79
CA SER A 116 -11.07 6.85 20.17
C SER A 116 -9.80 6.87 21.04
N GLY A 117 -9.22 8.07 21.14
CA GLY A 117 -8.25 8.41 22.17
C GLY A 117 -9.03 8.61 23.46
N LYS A 118 -8.72 7.75 24.43
CA LYS A 118 -9.21 7.71 25.81
C LYS A 118 -9.31 9.09 26.48
N THR A 119 -10.39 9.21 27.24
CA THR A 119 -10.48 9.69 28.63
C THR A 119 -9.19 10.27 29.23
N ASP A 120 -9.28 11.53 29.65
CA ASP A 120 -9.15 11.94 31.06
C ASP A 120 -10.28 12.95 31.37
#